data_AF-A0A6I7WPU0-F1
#
_entry.id   AF-A0A6I7WPU0-F1
#
_cell.length_a   1.000
_cell.length_b   1.000
_cell.length_c   1.000
_cell.angle_alpha   90.00
_cell.angle_beta   90.00
_cell.angle_gamma   90.00
#
_symmetry.space_group_name_H-M   'P 1'
#
loop_
_entity.id
_entity.type
_entity.pdbx_description
1 polymer ?
#
loop_
_entity_poly.entity_id
_entity_poly.type
_entity_poly.pdbx_seq_one_letter_code
_entity_poly.pdbx_strand_id
1 'polypeptide(L)' 'MIACIEDINNINHAPIADAGPDQTVAPDATVILDGSNSYDQDGESLYFLWSLVTTPTDSTAELDDTSAMMPSFQADKR' A
#
# COMPACT_ATOMS: atom_id res chain seq x y z
N MET A 1 -16.90 35.16 -14.80
CA MET A 1 -17.60 34.02 -14.16
C MET A 1 -18.23 33.26 -15.31
N ILE A 2 -17.76 32.11 -15.79
CA ILE A 2 -16.98 31.00 -15.24
C ILE A 2 -16.20 30.36 -16.39
N ALA A 3 -14.96 29.94 -16.15
CA ALA A 3 -14.28 28.96 -16.99
C ALA A 3 -13.69 27.89 -16.06
N CYS A 4 -14.39 26.78 -15.96
CA CYS A 4 -13.86 25.47 -15.60
C CYS A 4 -14.67 24.47 -16.44
N ILE A 5 -14.44 24.49 -17.76
CA ILE A 5 -14.77 23.33 -18.59
C ILE A 5 -13.58 22.40 -18.37
N GLU A 6 -13.67 21.54 -17.36
CA GLU A 6 -12.87 20.34 -17.32
C GLU A 6 -13.41 19.41 -18.41
N ASP A 7 -12.49 18.82 -19.16
CA ASP A 7 -12.73 18.10 -20.40
C ASP A 7 -13.85 17.06 -20.24
N ILE A 8 -14.88 17.13 -21.09
CA ILE A 8 -16.09 16.29 -21.10
C ILE A 8 -15.79 14.79 -21.38
N ASN A 9 -14.52 14.43 -21.50
CA ASN A 9 -14.00 13.08 -21.73
C ASN A 9 -13.03 12.58 -20.63
N ASN A 10 -12.84 13.29 -19.51
CA ASN A 10 -11.97 12.81 -18.43
C ASN A 10 -12.69 11.74 -17.58
N ILE A 11 -12.67 10.48 -18.04
CA ILE A 11 -13.15 9.34 -17.24
C ILE A 11 -12.07 9.05 -16.20
N ASN A 12 -12.40 9.21 -14.91
CA ASN A 12 -11.51 8.81 -13.83
C ASN A 12 -11.35 7.29 -13.79
N HIS A 13 -10.13 6.84 -13.56
CA HIS A 13 -9.78 5.43 -13.44
C HIS A 13 -9.45 5.07 -11.99
N ALA A 14 -9.52 3.78 -11.68
CA ALA A 14 -9.08 3.32 -10.38
C ALA A 14 -7.54 3.25 -10.33
N PRO A 15 -6.91 3.54 -9.19
CA PRO A 15 -5.48 3.38 -9.03
C PRO A 15 -5.08 1.91 -9.14
N ILE A 16 -3.86 1.67 -9.60
CA ILE A 16 -3.24 0.36 -9.65
C ILE A 16 -2.36 0.20 -8.41
N ALA A 17 -2.69 -0.77 -7.57
CA ALA A 17 -1.90 -1.12 -6.40
C ALA A 17 -0.81 -2.13 -6.77
N ASP A 18 0.44 -1.80 -6.44
CA ASP A 18 1.62 -2.65 -6.61
C ASP A 18 2.45 -2.62 -5.34
N ALA A 19 2.51 -3.77 -4.65
CA ALA A 19 3.27 -3.99 -3.41
C ALA A 19 4.65 -4.62 -3.66
N GLY A 20 5.02 -4.84 -4.92
CA GLY A 20 6.18 -5.62 -5.31
C GLY A 20 5.99 -7.14 -5.18
N PRO A 21 7.06 -7.92 -5.41
CA PRO A 21 7.05 -9.37 -5.31
C PRO A 21 7.01 -9.87 -3.86
N ASP A 22 6.60 -11.13 -3.68
CA ASP A 22 6.54 -11.80 -2.38
C ASP A 22 7.88 -11.78 -1.64
N GLN A 23 7.84 -11.51 -0.34
CA GLN A 23 9.01 -11.47 0.53
C GLN A 23 9.10 -12.74 1.38
N THR A 24 10.29 -13.34 1.43
CA THR A 24 10.62 -14.41 2.39
C THR A 24 11.73 -13.91 3.30
N VAL A 25 11.45 -13.84 4.60
CA VAL A 25 12.37 -13.27 5.60
C VAL A 25 12.69 -14.26 6.72
N ALA A 26 13.79 -13.99 7.44
CA ALA A 26 14.09 -14.71 8.67
C ALA A 26 13.10 -14.32 9.79
N PRO A 27 12.88 -15.20 10.78
CA PRO A 27 12.18 -14.81 12.01
C PRO A 27 12.87 -13.61 12.66
N ASP A 28 12.11 -12.74 13.32
CA ASP A 28 12.62 -11.51 13.95
C ASP A 28 13.29 -10.52 12.97
N ALA A 29 13.04 -10.64 11.67
CA ALA A 29 13.41 -9.61 10.69
C ALA A 29 12.33 -8.51 10.60
N THR A 30 12.77 -7.26 10.47
CA THR A 30 11.89 -6.14 10.07
C THR A 30 11.59 -6.29 8.58
N VAL A 31 10.30 -6.32 8.25
CA VAL A 31 9.79 -6.36 6.89
C VAL A 31 9.31 -4.97 6.52
N ILE A 32 9.70 -4.48 5.34
CA ILE A 32 9.21 -3.23 4.77
C ILE A 32 8.34 -3.60 3.58
N LEU A 33 7.08 -3.19 3.57
CA LEU A 33 6.22 -3.28 2.40
C LEU A 33 6.43 -2.02 1.56
N ASP A 34 6.36 -2.13 0.23
CA ASP A 34 6.68 -1.02 -0.66
C ASP A 34 5.56 -0.82 -1.68
N GLY A 35 4.72 0.17 -1.43
CA GLY A 35 3.67 0.61 -2.34
C GLY A 35 4.12 1.65 -3.36
N SER A 36 5.41 2.01 -3.44
CA SER A 36 5.90 3.13 -4.26
C SER A 36 5.74 2.93 -5.78
N ASN A 37 5.52 1.69 -6.23
CA ASN A 37 5.20 1.38 -7.62
C ASN A 37 3.70 1.49 -7.91
N SER A 38 2.85 1.70 -6.90
CA SER A 38 1.44 1.99 -7.10
C SER A 38 1.27 3.33 -7.81
N TYR A 39 0.31 3.42 -8.73
CA TYR A 39 0.09 4.66 -9.47
C TYR A 39 -1.38 4.82 -9.85
N ASP A 40 -1.77 6.09 -10.01
CA ASP A 40 -3.01 6.46 -10.68
C ASP A 40 -2.66 6.92 -12.11
N GLN A 41 -3.36 6.40 -13.11
CA GLN A 41 -3.03 6.71 -14.52
C GLN A 41 -3.52 8.09 -14.95
N ASP A 42 -4.44 8.70 -14.21
CA ASP A 42 -4.89 10.08 -14.40
C ASP A 42 -3.98 11.06 -13.64
N GLY A 43 -3.03 10.54 -12.85
CA GLY A 43 -2.02 11.31 -12.13
C GLY A 43 -2.51 11.85 -10.78
N GLU A 44 -3.62 11.33 -10.26
CA GLU A 44 -4.11 11.69 -8.94
C GLU A 44 -3.23 11.15 -7.81
N SER A 45 -3.23 11.84 -6.67
CA SER A 45 -2.51 11.39 -5.48
C SER A 45 -3.13 10.12 -4.90
N LEU A 46 -2.28 9.21 -4.44
CA LEU A 46 -2.71 7.95 -3.83
C LEU A 46 -2.86 8.05 -2.30
N TYR A 47 -3.81 7.28 -1.80
CA TYR A 47 -3.92 6.92 -0.38
C TYR A 47 -3.64 5.43 -0.23
N PHE A 48 -2.95 5.06 0.86
CA PHE A 48 -2.59 3.68 1.13
C PHE A 48 -3.41 3.12 2.29
N LEU A 49 -3.66 1.81 2.23
CA LEU A 49 -4.29 1.06 3.32
C LEU A 49 -3.72 -0.35 3.34
N TRP A 50 -2.92 -0.64 4.35
CA TRP A 50 -2.31 -1.95 4.56
C TRP A 50 -3.02 -2.72 5.68
N SER A 51 -3.08 -4.04 5.53
CA SER A 51 -3.59 -4.94 6.55
C SER A 51 -2.92 -6.31 6.48
N LEU A 52 -2.77 -6.97 7.62
CA LEU A 52 -2.36 -8.37 7.69
C LEU A 52 -3.61 -9.25 7.54
N VAL A 53 -3.82 -9.78 6.34
CA VAL A 53 -5.04 -10.56 6.00
C VAL A 53 -5.00 -12.01 6.49
N THR A 54 -3.81 -12.53 6.76
CA THR A 54 -3.62 -13.88 7.30
C THR A 54 -2.38 -13.87 8.17
N THR A 55 -2.53 -14.40 9.38
CA THR A 55 -1.45 -14.51 10.36
C THR A 55 -1.52 -15.88 11.04
N PRO A 56 -0.39 -16.41 11.53
CA PRO A 56 -0.38 -17.56 12.42
C PRO A 56 -1.24 -17.32 13.69
N THR A 57 -1.76 -18.40 14.29
CA THR A 57 -2.67 -18.34 15.47
C THR A 57 -2.13 -17.51 16.64
N ASP A 58 -0.82 -17.50 16.85
CA ASP A 58 -0.16 -16.79 17.96
C ASP A 58 0.67 -15.57 17.48
N SER A 59 0.40 -15.10 16.27
CA SER A 59 1.06 -13.92 15.70
C SER A 59 0.76 -12.67 16.51
N THR A 60 1.79 -11.87 16.73
CA THR A 60 1.67 -10.54 17.35
C THR A 60 2.16 -9.43 16.44
N ALA A 61 2.51 -9.76 15.20
CA ALA A 61 2.89 -8.79 14.18
C ALA A 61 1.81 -7.70 13.98
N GLU A 62 2.25 -6.45 14.03
CA GLU A 62 1.45 -5.27 13.73
C GLU A 62 2.23 -4.37 12.76
N LEU A 63 1.51 -3.72 11.85
CA LEU A 63 2.07 -2.69 10.96
C LEU A 63 2.25 -1.39 11.75
N ASP A 64 3.36 -0.70 11.55
CA ASP A 64 3.70 0.56 12.21
C ASP A 64 2.78 1.73 11.80
N ASP A 65 2.45 1.84 10.51
CA ASP A 65 1.56 2.84 9.94
C ASP A 65 0.85 2.28 8.71
N THR A 66 -0.41 1.86 8.87
CA THR A 66 -1.18 1.26 7.77
C THR A 66 -1.49 2.23 6.61
N SER A 67 -1.24 3.53 6.77
CA SER A 67 -1.48 4.56 5.76
C SER A 67 -0.21 5.04 5.05
N ALA A 68 0.96 4.57 5.48
CA ALA A 68 2.23 4.91 4.85
C ALA A 68 2.36 4.24 3.47
N MET A 69 3.07 4.91 2.57
CA MET A 69 3.50 4.32 1.28
C MET A 69 4.42 3.11 1.49
N MET A 70 5.22 3.13 2.57
CA MET A 70 6.15 2.06 2.92
C MET A 70 6.06 1.73 4.42
N PRO A 71 5.03 1.01 4.87
CA PRO A 71 4.94 0.58 6.25
C PRO A 71 5.94 -0.53 6.54
N SER A 72 6.20 -0.76 7.83
CA SER A 72 6.99 -1.87 8.32
C SER A 72 6.25 -2.68 9.38
N PHE A 73 6.62 -3.95 9.50
CA PHE A 73 6.27 -4.77 10.66
C PHE A 73 7.44 -5.66 11.05
N GLN A 74 7.38 -6.16 12.27
CA GLN A 74 8.36 -7.11 12.80
C GLN A 74 7.83 -8.53 12.58
N ALA A 75 8.56 -9.37 11.84
CA ALA A 75 8.17 -10.77 11.66
C ALA A 75 8.24 -11.51 13.01
N ASP A 76 7.25 -12.36 13.28
CA ASP A 76 7.17 -13.09 14.54
C ASP A 76 8.42 -13.96 14.78
N LYS A 77 8.70 -14.17 16.07
CA LYS A 77 9.70 -15.14 16.52
C LYS A 77 9.14 -16.55 16.38
N ARG A 78 10.03 -17.52 16.16
CA ARG A 78 9.67 -18.95 16.23
C ARG A 78 9.61 -19.45 17.66
#